data_AF-A0A6M3M3M8-F1
#
_entry.id   AF-A0A6M3M3M8-F1
#
_cell.length_a   1.000
_cell.length_b   1.000
_cell.length_c   1.000
_cell.angle_alpha   90.00
_cell.angle_beta   90.00
_cell.angle_gamma   90.00
#
_symmetry.space_group_name_H-M   'P 1'
#
loop_
_entity.id
_entity.type
_entity.pdbx_description
1 polymer ?
#
loop_
_entity_poly.entity_id
_entity_poly.type
_entity_poly.pdbx_seq_one_letter_code
_entity_poly.pdbx_strand_id
1 'polypeptide(L)'
;MTKPGNRFIFTHHCKGLFAEVHGEQIAKGIKKMSDRDKINANIKRSESGKLAQNRPEVKENASRIQKEAQNRPEVQKKRSLSHKKNWEDASFREDIMEKRKNSGGYEKASKTKIEKWKDLEYRERYMACWLDPERKEEIITKRRNSGICESLSKSMIEKWRDPEFVLSQCTGRSLRPNKPEIVLLSLLKQLYPGEYKYTGDFSFMIGGKNPDFVNINGQKKCIELFGDYWHKGQDPKDREKIFAEYGWDTLVIWEHELRDIERVKFSIHRFHRKGIYVGSRKGEKIVINRDPGS
;
A
#
# COMPACT_ATOMS: atom_id res chain seq x y z
N MET A 1 -44.04 -72.91 57.38
CA MET A 1 -43.58 -74.16 56.74
C MET A 1 -42.07 -74.26 56.87
N THR A 2 -41.65 -75.03 57.86
CA THR A 2 -40.26 -75.38 58.19
C THR A 2 -39.84 -76.59 57.37
N LYS A 3 -38.63 -76.58 56.80
CA LYS A 3 -37.79 -77.78 56.61
C LYS A 3 -36.31 -77.45 56.84
N PRO A 4 -35.52 -78.44 57.30
CA PRO A 4 -34.42 -78.20 58.24
C PRO A 4 -33.04 -78.61 57.71
N GLY A 5 -31.99 -78.11 58.39
CA GLY A 5 -30.79 -78.89 58.70
C GLY A 5 -29.69 -78.97 57.65
N ASN A 6 -28.58 -78.27 57.89
CA ASN A 6 -27.33 -78.99 58.18
C ASN A 6 -26.32 -78.07 58.90
N ARG A 7 -25.97 -78.45 60.14
CA ARG A 7 -24.84 -77.89 60.88
C ARG A 7 -23.59 -78.68 60.49
N PHE A 8 -22.63 -78.01 59.85
CA PHE A 8 -21.24 -78.46 59.88
C PHE A 8 -20.47 -77.51 60.80
N ILE A 9 -19.95 -78.06 61.89
CA ILE A 9 -18.93 -77.44 62.72
C ILE A 9 -17.60 -77.71 62.02
N PHE A 10 -16.88 -76.65 61.61
CA PHE A 10 -15.45 -76.74 61.40
C PHE A 10 -14.77 -75.58 62.10
N THR A 11 -13.69 -75.95 62.77
CA THR A 11 -12.92 -75.23 63.77
C THR A 11 -12.15 -74.04 63.20
N HIS A 12 -11.84 -73.10 64.08
CA HIS A 12 -10.95 -71.97 63.86
C HIS A 12 -9.57 -72.42 63.35
N HIS A 13 -9.17 -71.97 62.16
CA HIS A 13 -7.81 -71.48 61.91
C HIS A 13 -7.67 -70.77 60.56
N CYS A 14 -6.73 -69.84 60.49
CA CYS A 14 -6.24 -69.12 59.31
C CYS A 14 -7.07 -67.90 58.84
N LYS A 15 -7.23 -66.92 59.72
CA LYS A 15 -7.17 -65.51 59.29
C LYS A 15 -5.69 -65.10 59.25
N GLY A 16 -5.21 -64.76 58.06
CA GLY A 16 -3.90 -64.13 57.87
C GLY A 16 -2.97 -64.97 57.03
N LEU A 17 -3.05 -64.83 55.70
CA LEU A 17 -1.94 -65.06 54.76
C LEU A 17 -2.36 -64.81 53.29
N PHE A 18 -3.28 -63.88 53.02
CA PHE A 18 -3.65 -63.53 51.62
C PHE A 18 -3.60 -62.03 51.31
N ALA A 19 -3.13 -61.20 52.24
CA ALA A 19 -2.96 -59.75 52.03
C ALA A 19 -1.49 -59.32 51.79
N GLU A 20 -0.50 -60.20 51.99
CA GLU A 20 0.93 -59.80 51.86
C GLU A 20 1.58 -60.17 50.52
N VAL A 21 1.03 -61.12 49.75
CA VAL A 21 1.74 -61.63 48.55
C VAL A 21 1.51 -60.80 47.29
N HIS A 22 0.45 -59.99 47.23
CA HIS A 22 0.21 -59.10 46.08
C HIS A 22 0.66 -57.64 46.29
N GLY A 23 0.91 -57.21 47.54
CA GLY A 23 1.50 -55.89 47.83
C GLY A 23 3.01 -55.82 47.56
N GLU A 24 3.74 -56.92 47.81
CA GLU A 24 5.19 -56.94 47.63
C GLU A 24 5.65 -57.09 46.17
N GLN A 25 4.84 -57.68 45.28
CA GLN A 25 5.22 -57.82 43.87
C GLN A 25 5.06 -56.52 43.07
N ILE A 26 4.20 -55.60 43.50
CA ILE A 26 4.06 -54.27 42.88
C ILE A 26 5.17 -53.33 43.37
N ALA A 27 5.67 -53.49 44.61
CA ALA A 27 6.74 -52.67 45.17
C ALA A 27 8.15 -53.06 44.66
N LYS A 28 8.39 -54.32 44.27
CA LYS A 28 9.71 -54.81 43.76
C LYS A 28 9.93 -54.59 42.26
N GLY A 29 9.01 -53.92 41.55
CA GLY A 29 8.99 -53.79 40.09
C GLY A 29 9.35 -52.42 39.50
N ILE A 30 9.78 -51.42 40.28
CA ILE A 30 10.18 -50.11 39.73
C ILE A 30 11.71 -50.04 39.65
N LYS A 31 12.27 -50.56 38.56
CA LYS A 31 13.67 -50.27 38.20
C LYS A 31 13.81 -48.76 38.03
N LYS A 32 14.59 -48.10 38.91
CA LYS A 32 14.98 -46.69 38.71
C LYS A 32 15.73 -46.61 37.38
N MET A 33 15.11 -46.00 36.37
CA MET A 33 15.78 -45.68 35.10
C MET A 33 17.04 -44.88 35.39
N SER A 34 18.14 -45.25 34.74
CA SER A 34 19.36 -44.44 34.83
C SER A 34 19.12 -43.07 34.19
N ASP A 35 19.87 -42.06 34.62
CA ASP A 35 19.71 -40.71 34.06
C ASP A 35 20.01 -40.66 32.56
N ARG A 36 20.88 -41.56 32.07
CA ARG A 36 21.13 -41.76 30.64
C ARG A 36 19.89 -42.27 29.89
N ASP A 37 19.14 -43.18 30.49
CA ASP A 37 17.90 -43.71 29.89
C ASP A 37 16.79 -42.66 29.86
N LYS A 38 16.71 -41.79 30.88
CA LYS A 38 15.80 -40.63 30.88
C LYS A 38 16.14 -39.64 29.77
N ILE A 39 17.42 -39.33 29.58
CA ILE A 39 17.90 -38.45 28.53
C ILE A 39 17.57 -39.03 27.14
N ASN A 40 17.88 -40.30 26.91
CA ASN A 40 17.60 -40.97 25.64
C ASN A 40 16.09 -41.05 25.34
N ALA A 41 15.27 -41.31 26.35
CA ALA A 41 13.81 -41.29 26.21
C ALA A 41 13.29 -39.88 25.84
N ASN A 42 13.87 -38.82 26.41
CA ASN A 42 13.51 -37.44 26.08
C ASN A 42 13.94 -37.05 24.65
N ILE A 43 15.13 -37.46 24.21
CA ILE A 43 15.60 -37.26 22.84
C ILE A 43 14.64 -37.94 21.86
N LYS A 44 14.34 -39.23 22.07
CA LYS A 44 13.44 -40.00 21.21
C LYS A 44 12.03 -39.40 21.17
N ARG A 45 11.52 -38.91 22.30
CA ARG A 45 10.23 -38.20 22.37
C ARG A 45 10.27 -36.86 21.61
N SER A 46 11.37 -36.12 21.71
CA SER A 46 11.58 -34.87 20.96
C SER A 46 11.65 -35.11 19.46
N GLU A 47 12.39 -36.12 19.01
CA GLU A 47 12.49 -36.52 17.61
C GLU A 47 11.15 -36.97 17.04
N SER A 48 10.42 -37.80 17.79
CA SER A 48 9.06 -38.24 17.41
C SER A 48 8.09 -37.06 17.32
N GLY A 49 8.20 -36.09 18.24
CA GLY A 49 7.43 -34.84 18.21
C GLY A 49 7.75 -33.98 16.98
N LYS A 50 9.05 -33.82 16.65
CA LYS A 50 9.48 -33.09 15.45
C LYS A 50 9.00 -33.79 14.17
N LEU A 51 9.06 -35.12 14.11
CA LEU A 51 8.59 -35.90 12.97
C LEU A 51 7.07 -35.75 12.78
N ALA A 52 6.29 -35.77 13.86
CA ALA A 52 4.85 -35.53 13.84
C ALA A 52 4.49 -34.10 13.39
N GLN A 53 5.19 -33.09 13.90
CA GLN A 53 5.03 -31.70 13.49
C GLN A 53 5.46 -31.44 12.03
N ASN A 54 6.34 -32.28 11.50
CA ASN A 54 6.84 -32.14 10.14
C ASN A 54 5.92 -32.74 9.06
N ARG A 55 4.89 -33.49 9.46
CA ARG A 55 3.94 -34.09 8.51
C ARG A 55 3.16 -33.01 7.75
N PRO A 56 2.98 -33.15 6.42
CA PRO A 56 2.34 -32.13 5.58
C PRO A 56 0.97 -31.69 6.09
N GLU A 57 0.13 -32.64 6.49
CA GLU A 57 -1.24 -32.38 6.97
C GLU A 57 -1.25 -31.60 8.28
N VAL A 58 -0.31 -31.87 9.18
CA VAL A 58 -0.17 -31.17 10.47
C VAL A 58 0.31 -29.74 10.25
N LYS A 59 1.29 -29.55 9.35
CA LYS A 59 1.78 -28.23 8.96
C LYS A 59 0.72 -27.38 8.30
N GLU A 60 -0.03 -27.95 7.36
CA GLU A 60 -1.08 -27.25 6.65
C GLU A 60 -2.21 -26.84 7.58
N ASN A 61 -2.68 -27.74 8.44
CA ASN A 61 -3.72 -27.43 9.42
C ASN A 61 -3.27 -26.38 10.44
N ALA A 62 -2.03 -26.49 10.95
CA ALA A 62 -1.45 -25.49 11.84
C ALA A 62 -1.34 -24.12 11.15
N SER A 63 -0.89 -24.08 9.89
CA SER A 63 -0.81 -22.85 9.10
C SER A 63 -2.19 -22.23 8.87
N ARG A 64 -3.20 -23.04 8.55
CA ARG A 64 -4.59 -22.60 8.37
C ARG A 64 -5.14 -21.98 9.65
N ILE A 65 -5.03 -22.68 10.77
CA ILE A 65 -5.49 -22.20 12.08
C ILE A 65 -4.76 -20.90 12.46
N GLN A 66 -3.45 -20.83 12.22
CA GLN A 66 -2.66 -19.63 12.48
C GLN A 66 -3.12 -18.44 11.63
N LYS A 67 -3.33 -18.64 10.33
CA LYS A 67 -3.84 -17.60 9.43
C LYS A 67 -5.24 -17.14 9.83
N GLU A 68 -6.13 -18.08 10.15
CA GLU A 68 -7.48 -17.78 10.61
C GLU A 68 -7.45 -16.95 11.90
N ALA A 69 -6.64 -17.34 12.88
CA ALA A 69 -6.45 -16.58 14.12
C ALA A 69 -5.85 -15.18 13.89
N GLN A 70 -4.88 -15.06 12.99
CA GLN A 70 -4.27 -13.76 12.64
C GLN A 70 -5.24 -12.84 11.89
N ASN A 71 -6.16 -13.41 11.12
CA ASN A 71 -7.13 -12.66 10.34
C ASN A 71 -8.33 -12.17 11.15
N ARG A 72 -8.50 -12.59 12.41
CA ARG A 72 -9.60 -12.12 13.25
C ARG A 72 -9.49 -10.61 13.53
N PRO A 73 -10.58 -9.81 13.37
CA PRO A 73 -10.53 -8.35 13.47
C PRO A 73 -9.92 -7.82 14.78
N GLU A 74 -10.25 -8.46 15.91
CA GLU A 74 -9.76 -8.09 17.23
C GLU A 74 -8.25 -8.31 17.37
N VAL A 75 -7.72 -9.40 16.80
CA VAL A 75 -6.29 -9.71 16.80
C VAL A 75 -5.53 -8.71 15.93
N GLN A 76 -6.06 -8.40 14.74
CA GLN A 76 -5.48 -7.39 13.85
C GLN A 76 -5.44 -6.01 14.51
N LYS A 77 -6.55 -5.58 15.14
CA LYS A 77 -6.64 -4.30 15.85
C LYS A 77 -5.65 -4.22 17.00
N LYS A 78 -5.57 -5.26 17.85
CA LYS A 78 -4.62 -5.32 18.96
C LYS A 78 -3.16 -5.26 18.48
N ARG A 79 -2.83 -6.00 17.41
CA ARG A 79 -1.49 -6.00 16.82
C ARG A 79 -1.15 -4.63 16.23
N SER A 80 -2.08 -3.99 15.53
CA SER A 80 -1.90 -2.63 14.98
C SER A 80 -1.65 -1.60 16.08
N LEU A 81 -2.44 -1.62 17.15
CA LEU A 81 -2.27 -0.73 18.31
C LEU A 81 -0.93 -0.96 19.01
N SER A 82 -0.56 -2.22 19.26
CA SER A 82 0.74 -2.54 19.86
C SER A 82 1.89 -2.10 18.95
N HIS A 83 1.76 -2.25 17.64
CA HIS A 83 2.78 -1.79 16.70
C HIS A 83 2.94 -0.28 16.76
N LYS A 84 1.83 0.48 16.72
CA LYS A 84 1.85 1.95 16.86
C LYS A 84 2.52 2.39 18.16
N LYS A 85 2.13 1.80 19.30
CA LYS A 85 2.72 2.08 20.61
C LYS A 85 4.23 1.82 20.64
N ASN A 86 4.67 0.70 20.05
CA ASN A 86 6.11 0.40 19.98
C ASN A 86 6.87 1.44 19.12
N TRP A 87 6.26 1.97 18.05
CA TRP A 87 6.87 3.01 17.23
C TRP A 87 6.91 4.40 17.89
N GLU A 88 6.13 4.64 18.94
CA GLU A 88 6.23 5.87 19.74
C GLU A 88 7.52 5.86 20.59
N ASP A 89 7.93 4.68 21.08
CA ASP A 89 9.16 4.49 21.85
C ASP A 89 10.41 4.75 20.98
N ALA A 90 11.22 5.74 21.39
CA ALA A 90 12.45 6.09 20.70
C ALA A 90 13.49 4.96 20.72
N SER A 91 13.60 4.23 21.84
CA SER A 91 14.57 3.15 22.00
C SER A 91 14.27 1.97 21.06
N PHE A 92 12.98 1.64 20.90
CA PHE A 92 12.52 0.63 19.95
C PHE A 92 12.81 1.06 18.50
N ARG A 93 12.55 2.33 18.16
CA ARG A 93 12.88 2.87 16.83
C ARG A 93 14.36 2.78 16.52
N GLU A 94 15.22 3.16 17.46
CA GLU A 94 16.66 3.10 17.33
C GLU A 94 17.17 1.66 17.18
N ASP A 95 16.71 0.73 18.01
CA ASP A 95 17.05 -0.69 17.92
C ASP A 95 16.66 -1.30 16.57
N ILE A 96 15.47 -0.98 16.04
CA ILE A 96 15.04 -1.45 14.72
C ILE A 96 15.91 -0.85 13.61
N MET A 97 16.26 0.43 13.69
CA MET A 97 17.13 1.08 12.70
C MET A 97 18.55 0.51 12.75
N GLU A 98 19.06 0.22 13.95
CA GLU A 98 20.37 -0.39 14.18
C GLU A 98 20.41 -1.84 13.66
N LYS A 99 19.38 -2.64 13.97
CA LYS A 99 19.22 -3.98 13.38
C LYS A 99 19.13 -3.93 11.87
N ARG A 100 18.45 -2.94 11.28
CA ARG A 100 18.38 -2.77 9.82
C ARG A 100 19.76 -2.44 9.23
N LYS A 101 20.51 -1.51 9.83
CA LYS A 101 21.88 -1.19 9.43
C LYS A 101 22.78 -2.43 9.52
N ASN A 102 22.73 -3.14 10.64
CA ASN A 102 23.61 -4.29 10.92
C ASN A 102 23.21 -5.58 10.20
N SER A 103 21.94 -5.72 9.79
CA SER A 103 21.49 -6.89 9.03
C SER A 103 22.25 -7.04 7.71
N GLY A 104 22.76 -5.93 7.15
CA GLY A 104 23.34 -5.85 5.83
C GLY A 104 22.41 -6.38 4.73
N GLY A 105 21.12 -6.59 5.04
CA GLY A 105 20.20 -7.31 4.17
C GLY A 105 19.97 -6.57 2.86
N TYR A 106 19.87 -5.23 2.94
CA TYR A 106 19.79 -4.37 1.77
C TYR A 106 21.06 -4.44 0.92
N GLU A 107 22.24 -4.41 1.55
CA GLU A 107 23.52 -4.51 0.86
C GLU A 107 23.73 -5.88 0.23
N LYS A 108 23.39 -6.97 0.93
CA LYS A 108 23.44 -8.34 0.42
C LYS A 108 22.49 -8.53 -0.75
N ALA A 109 21.24 -8.06 -0.63
CA ALA A 109 20.27 -8.12 -1.73
C ALA A 109 20.70 -7.28 -2.93
N SER A 110 21.23 -6.08 -2.69
CA SER A 110 21.77 -5.19 -3.74
C SER A 110 22.99 -5.82 -4.43
N LYS A 111 23.97 -6.32 -3.66
CA LYS A 111 25.16 -7.03 -4.18
C LYS A 111 24.77 -8.28 -4.97
N THR A 112 23.83 -9.07 -4.48
CA THR A 112 23.35 -10.28 -5.19
C THR A 112 22.66 -9.91 -6.49
N LYS A 113 21.86 -8.83 -6.50
CA LYS A 113 21.24 -8.30 -7.72
C LYS A 113 22.31 -7.82 -8.69
N ILE A 114 23.24 -6.96 -8.26
CA ILE A 114 24.34 -6.46 -9.09
C ILE A 114 25.14 -7.62 -9.69
N GLU A 115 25.47 -8.63 -8.90
CA GLU A 115 26.23 -9.80 -9.37
C GLU A 115 25.45 -10.60 -10.43
N LYS A 116 24.15 -10.85 -10.20
CA LYS A 116 23.27 -11.44 -11.23
C LYS A 116 23.18 -10.58 -12.49
N TRP A 117 23.24 -9.26 -12.37
CA TRP A 117 23.21 -8.35 -13.54
C TRP A 117 24.52 -8.33 -14.33
N LYS A 118 25.64 -8.82 -13.77
CA LYS A 118 26.89 -9.03 -14.51
C LYS A 118 26.84 -10.28 -15.38
N ASP A 119 26.04 -11.28 -15.00
CA ASP A 119 25.76 -12.43 -15.83
C ASP A 119 24.97 -11.99 -17.08
N LEU A 120 25.65 -12.04 -18.23
CA LEU A 120 25.12 -11.66 -19.54
C LEU A 120 23.87 -12.47 -19.88
N GLU A 121 23.86 -13.77 -19.60
CA GLU A 121 22.74 -14.64 -19.95
C GLU A 121 21.51 -14.31 -19.10
N TYR A 122 21.71 -14.05 -17.80
CA TYR A 122 20.64 -13.58 -16.91
C TYR A 122 20.10 -12.22 -17.38
N ARG A 123 20.98 -11.29 -17.72
CA ARG A 123 20.60 -9.95 -18.19
C ARG A 123 19.83 -10.01 -19.50
N GLU A 124 20.29 -10.77 -20.48
CA GLU A 124 19.63 -10.93 -21.77
C GLU A 124 18.26 -11.58 -21.60
N ARG A 125 18.16 -12.65 -20.80
CA ARG A 125 16.89 -13.30 -20.48
C ARG A 125 15.92 -12.37 -19.76
N TYR A 126 16.43 -11.56 -18.83
CA TYR A 126 15.64 -10.56 -18.13
C TYR A 126 15.17 -9.48 -19.11
N MET A 127 16.03 -8.94 -19.96
CA MET A 127 15.64 -7.92 -20.95
C MET A 127 14.67 -8.49 -22.00
N ALA A 128 14.89 -9.72 -22.47
CA ALA A 128 14.02 -10.40 -23.42
C ALA A 128 12.59 -10.52 -22.89
N CYS A 129 12.39 -10.79 -21.59
CA CYS A 129 11.04 -10.85 -21.03
C CYS A 129 10.31 -9.49 -20.97
N TRP A 130 11.04 -8.38 -21.15
CA TRP A 130 10.46 -7.03 -21.29
C TRP A 130 10.37 -6.54 -22.74
N LEU A 131 11.13 -7.15 -23.65
CA LEU A 131 11.12 -6.86 -25.09
C LEU A 131 10.07 -7.68 -25.85
N ASP A 132 9.73 -8.88 -25.35
CA ASP A 132 8.63 -9.70 -25.86
C ASP A 132 7.27 -9.01 -25.61
N PRO A 133 6.57 -8.54 -26.65
CA PRO A 133 5.28 -7.85 -26.51
C PRO A 133 4.20 -8.74 -25.90
N GLU A 134 4.17 -10.04 -26.22
CA GLU A 134 3.15 -10.97 -25.73
C GLU A 134 3.34 -11.22 -24.23
N ARG A 135 4.56 -11.50 -23.82
CA ARG A 135 4.88 -11.70 -22.39
C ARG A 135 4.63 -10.42 -21.58
N LYS A 136 4.96 -9.26 -22.15
CA LYS A 136 4.67 -7.96 -21.54
C LYS A 136 3.18 -7.76 -21.34
N GLU A 137 2.35 -8.04 -22.36
CA GLU A 137 0.89 -7.91 -22.24
C GLU A 137 0.30 -8.94 -21.27
N GLU A 138 0.84 -10.16 -21.21
CA GLU A 138 0.44 -11.17 -20.22
C GLU A 138 0.68 -10.67 -18.79
N ILE A 139 1.86 -10.09 -18.51
CA ILE A 139 2.20 -9.54 -17.19
C ILE A 139 1.28 -8.37 -16.85
N ILE A 140 1.04 -7.46 -17.79
CA ILE A 140 0.14 -6.31 -17.62
C ILE A 140 -1.29 -6.81 -17.33
N THR A 141 -1.76 -7.77 -18.10
CA THR A 141 -3.10 -8.37 -17.96
C THR A 141 -3.24 -9.07 -16.62
N LYS A 142 -2.27 -9.88 -16.19
CA LYS A 142 -2.27 -10.50 -14.86
C LYS A 142 -2.31 -9.46 -13.76
N ARG A 143 -1.56 -8.35 -13.88
CA ARG A 143 -1.62 -7.24 -12.92
C ARG A 143 -2.98 -6.56 -12.90
N ARG A 144 -3.56 -6.25 -14.06
CA ARG A 144 -4.92 -5.69 -14.16
C ARG A 144 -5.95 -6.62 -13.51
N ASN A 145 -5.92 -7.90 -13.84
CA ASN A 145 -6.87 -8.91 -13.34
C ASN A 145 -6.67 -9.30 -11.88
N SER A 146 -5.49 -9.04 -11.30
CA SER A 146 -5.23 -9.35 -9.89
C SER A 146 -6.04 -8.50 -8.91
N GLY A 147 -6.70 -7.43 -9.38
CA GLY A 147 -7.39 -6.44 -8.53
C GLY A 147 -6.43 -5.60 -7.66
N ILE A 148 -5.14 -5.96 -7.60
CA ILE A 148 -4.11 -5.26 -6.83
C ILE A 148 -3.99 -3.82 -7.32
N CYS A 149 -3.97 -3.60 -8.64
CA CYS A 149 -3.91 -2.26 -9.20
C CYS A 149 -5.11 -1.40 -8.78
N GLU A 150 -6.32 -1.96 -8.79
CA GLU A 150 -7.53 -1.25 -8.39
C GLU A 150 -7.53 -0.95 -6.88
N SER A 151 -7.16 -1.93 -6.04
CA SER A 151 -7.05 -1.77 -4.59
C SER A 151 -6.01 -0.72 -4.22
N LEU A 152 -4.83 -0.75 -4.85
CA LEU A 152 -3.78 0.26 -4.68
C LEU A 152 -4.25 1.64 -5.15
N SER A 153 -4.93 1.71 -6.30
CA SER A 153 -5.49 2.97 -6.81
C SER A 153 -6.51 3.55 -5.84
N LYS A 154 -7.46 2.75 -5.34
CA LYS A 154 -8.45 3.16 -4.34
C LYS A 154 -7.78 3.65 -3.05
N SER A 155 -6.82 2.89 -2.52
CA SER A 155 -6.07 3.28 -1.32
C SER A 155 -5.29 4.58 -1.54
N MET A 156 -4.72 4.77 -2.73
CA MET A 156 -3.98 5.98 -3.05
C MET A 156 -4.92 7.18 -3.17
N ILE A 157 -6.04 7.05 -3.88
CA ILE A 157 -7.08 8.09 -3.97
C ILE A 157 -7.51 8.53 -2.57
N GLU A 158 -7.74 7.58 -1.66
CA GLU A 158 -8.12 7.91 -0.29
C GLU A 158 -7.02 8.66 0.47
N LYS A 159 -5.74 8.27 0.30
CA LYS A 159 -4.61 9.00 0.89
C LYS A 159 -4.48 10.42 0.34
N TRP A 160 -4.75 10.65 -0.95
CA TRP A 160 -4.72 12.00 -1.53
C TRP A 160 -5.86 12.90 -1.03
N ARG A 161 -6.87 12.36 -0.35
CA ARG A 161 -7.89 13.15 0.37
C ARG A 161 -7.39 13.66 1.72
N ASP A 162 -6.35 13.06 2.28
CA ASP A 162 -5.75 13.46 3.56
C ASP A 162 -4.77 14.63 3.36
N PRO A 163 -5.07 15.83 3.91
CA PRO A 163 -4.20 17.00 3.77
C PRO A 163 -2.79 16.80 4.32
N GLU A 164 -2.62 16.01 5.40
CA GLU A 164 -1.29 15.75 5.97
C GLU A 164 -0.42 14.94 5.00
N PHE A 165 -1.03 13.94 4.34
CA PHE A 165 -0.36 13.16 3.31
C PHE A 165 0.06 14.03 2.13
N VAL A 166 -0.81 14.92 1.66
CA VAL A 166 -0.50 15.87 0.58
C VAL A 166 0.68 16.76 0.98
N LEU A 167 0.63 17.39 2.15
CA LEU A 167 1.72 18.25 2.65
C LEU A 167 3.05 17.49 2.77
N SER A 168 3.00 16.24 3.25
CA SER A 168 4.18 15.36 3.32
C SER A 168 4.75 15.08 1.93
N GLN A 169 3.90 14.79 0.94
CA GLN A 169 4.33 14.59 -0.45
C GLN A 169 4.94 15.86 -1.04
N CYS A 170 4.34 17.02 -0.82
CA CYS A 170 4.83 18.30 -1.34
C CYS A 170 6.19 18.67 -0.75
N THR A 171 6.35 18.46 0.57
CA THR A 171 7.62 18.67 1.28
C THR A 171 8.69 17.69 0.80
N GLY A 172 8.36 16.40 0.73
CA GLY A 172 9.30 15.35 0.32
C GLY A 172 9.75 15.48 -1.14
N ARG A 173 8.90 16.02 -2.01
CA ARG A 173 9.23 16.30 -3.41
C ARG A 173 9.84 17.68 -3.64
N SER A 174 9.93 18.51 -2.60
CA SER A 174 10.39 19.90 -2.69
C SER A 174 9.68 20.67 -3.80
N LEU A 175 8.37 20.50 -3.92
CA LEU A 175 7.58 21.14 -4.97
C LEU A 175 7.63 22.63 -4.78
N ARG A 176 8.17 23.33 -5.77
CA ARG A 176 8.22 24.78 -5.84
C ARG A 176 7.85 25.18 -7.26
N PRO A 177 7.15 26.31 -7.44
CA PRO A 177 6.89 26.82 -8.77
C PRO A 177 8.20 26.92 -9.57
N ASN A 178 8.21 26.39 -10.79
CA ASN A 178 9.34 26.50 -11.69
C ASN A 178 9.39 27.91 -12.33
N LYS A 179 10.48 28.21 -13.07
CA LYS A 179 10.66 29.55 -13.65
C LYS A 179 9.51 29.93 -14.61
N PRO A 180 9.11 29.08 -15.59
CA PRO A 180 7.92 29.34 -16.42
C PRO A 180 6.63 29.60 -15.62
N GLU A 181 6.36 28.82 -14.58
CA GLU A 181 5.17 28.98 -13.71
C GLU A 181 5.20 30.31 -12.98
N ILE A 182 6.36 30.77 -12.51
CA ILE A 182 6.50 32.09 -11.87
C ILE A 182 6.18 33.21 -12.86
N VAL A 183 6.64 33.11 -14.11
CA VAL A 183 6.33 34.08 -15.17
C VAL A 183 4.83 34.10 -15.45
N LEU A 184 4.23 32.94 -15.68
CA LEU A 184 2.79 32.82 -15.94
C LEU A 184 1.95 33.30 -14.76
N LEU A 185 2.33 32.95 -13.52
CA LEU A 185 1.65 33.44 -12.31
C LEU A 185 1.70 34.97 -12.22
N SER A 186 2.84 35.57 -12.59
CA SER A 186 3.00 37.03 -12.60
C SER A 186 2.08 37.69 -13.64
N LEU A 187 1.95 37.09 -14.84
CA LEU A 187 1.01 37.53 -15.86
C LEU A 187 -0.44 37.42 -15.39
N LEU A 188 -0.83 36.30 -14.78
CA LEU A 188 -2.18 36.11 -14.26
C LEU A 188 -2.52 37.12 -13.17
N LYS A 189 -1.58 37.41 -12.27
CA LYS A 189 -1.74 38.46 -11.24
C LYS A 189 -1.87 39.85 -11.84
N GLN A 190 -1.16 40.15 -12.93
CA GLN A 190 -1.24 41.43 -13.62
C GLN A 190 -2.58 41.60 -14.36
N LEU A 191 -3.04 40.57 -15.07
CA LEU A 191 -4.25 40.64 -15.89
C LEU A 191 -5.55 40.51 -15.06
N TYR A 192 -5.54 39.61 -14.06
CA TYR A 192 -6.72 39.21 -13.29
C TYR A 192 -6.35 39.02 -11.81
N PRO A 193 -6.02 40.11 -11.11
CA PRO A 193 -5.54 40.06 -9.73
C PRO A 193 -6.56 39.39 -8.80
N GLY A 194 -6.14 38.32 -8.13
CA GLY A 194 -6.97 37.59 -7.17
C GLY A 194 -7.97 36.61 -7.80
N GLU A 195 -8.00 36.45 -9.12
CA GLU A 195 -8.96 35.54 -9.78
C GLU A 195 -8.40 34.15 -10.09
N TYR A 196 -7.07 34.02 -10.16
CA TYR A 196 -6.39 32.74 -10.38
C TYR A 196 -5.46 32.40 -9.22
N LYS A 197 -5.42 31.12 -8.87
CA LYS A 197 -4.56 30.55 -7.83
C LYS A 197 -3.66 29.47 -8.44
N TYR A 198 -2.39 29.46 -8.05
CA TYR A 198 -1.47 28.35 -8.35
C TYR A 198 -1.85 27.10 -7.53
N THR A 199 -1.91 25.96 -8.20
CA THR A 199 -2.29 24.66 -7.63
C THR A 199 -1.30 23.54 -7.98
N GLY A 200 -0.20 23.83 -8.67
CA GLY A 200 0.87 22.86 -8.96
C GLY A 200 1.55 22.24 -7.72
N ASP A 201 1.17 22.68 -6.52
CA ASP A 201 1.51 22.11 -5.21
C ASP A 201 0.53 21.03 -4.71
N PHE A 202 -0.34 20.51 -5.57
CA PHE A 202 -1.38 19.53 -5.24
C PHE A 202 -2.44 20.04 -4.25
N SER A 203 -2.56 21.36 -4.05
CA SER A 203 -3.63 21.93 -3.22
C SER A 203 -5.03 21.80 -3.83
N PHE A 204 -5.14 21.39 -5.10
CA PHE A 204 -6.40 21.18 -5.80
C PHE A 204 -6.29 20.04 -6.82
N MET A 205 -7.36 19.28 -7.02
CA MET A 205 -7.38 18.12 -7.92
C MET A 205 -8.73 18.03 -8.66
N ILE A 206 -8.70 17.71 -9.95
CA ILE A 206 -9.87 17.45 -10.79
C ILE A 206 -9.67 16.10 -11.48
N GLY A 207 -10.57 15.14 -11.30
CA GLY A 207 -10.47 13.83 -11.98
C GLY A 207 -9.17 13.08 -11.73
N GLY A 208 -8.56 13.25 -10.55
CA GLY A 208 -7.26 12.65 -10.23
C GLY A 208 -6.06 13.30 -10.94
N LYS A 209 -6.25 14.45 -11.58
CA LYS A 209 -5.21 15.28 -12.16
C LYS A 209 -5.10 16.61 -11.41
N ASN A 210 -3.88 17.16 -11.38
CA ASN A 210 -3.60 18.45 -10.78
C ASN A 210 -3.41 19.50 -11.90
N PRO A 211 -4.25 20.55 -11.97
CA PRO A 211 -4.00 21.72 -12.79
C PRO A 211 -2.93 22.65 -12.19
N ASP A 212 -2.17 23.35 -13.04
CA ASP A 212 -1.15 24.28 -12.55
C ASP A 212 -1.75 25.56 -11.96
N PHE A 213 -2.82 26.05 -12.59
CA PHE A 213 -3.59 27.20 -12.11
C PHE A 213 -5.09 26.96 -12.23
N VAL A 214 -5.86 27.44 -11.25
CA VAL A 214 -7.33 27.41 -11.27
C VAL A 214 -7.90 28.78 -11.01
N ASN A 215 -9.02 29.06 -11.68
CA ASN A 215 -9.83 30.22 -11.36
C ASN A 215 -10.57 29.99 -10.03
N ILE A 216 -10.60 31.00 -9.18
CA ILE A 216 -11.20 30.97 -7.84
C ILE A 216 -12.42 31.90 -7.68
N ASN A 217 -12.90 32.50 -8.76
CA ASN A 217 -14.06 33.39 -8.78
C ASN A 217 -15.41 32.66 -8.97
N GLY A 218 -15.39 31.32 -8.99
CA GLY A 218 -16.55 30.47 -9.24
C GLY A 218 -16.67 29.95 -10.67
N GLN A 219 -15.86 30.47 -11.62
CA GLN A 219 -15.75 29.90 -12.96
C GLN A 219 -14.94 28.59 -12.91
N LYS A 220 -15.47 27.52 -13.52
CA LYS A 220 -14.73 26.26 -13.69
C LYS A 220 -13.72 26.36 -14.82
N LYS A 221 -12.62 27.08 -14.58
CA LYS A 221 -11.54 27.30 -15.54
C LYS A 221 -10.20 26.96 -14.94
N CYS A 222 -9.38 26.20 -15.66
CA CYS A 222 -8.00 25.93 -15.30
C CYS A 222 -7.04 26.27 -16.45
N ILE A 223 -5.79 26.52 -16.08
CA ILE A 223 -4.69 26.77 -17.02
C ILE A 223 -3.58 25.77 -16.70
N GLU A 224 -3.07 25.10 -17.72
CA GLU A 224 -1.93 24.18 -17.65
C GLU A 224 -0.73 24.79 -18.38
N LEU A 225 0.46 24.62 -17.81
CA LEU A 225 1.73 25.04 -18.40
C LEU A 225 2.53 23.81 -18.84
N PHE A 226 2.54 23.57 -20.14
CA PHE A 226 3.27 22.45 -20.72
C PHE A 226 4.73 22.82 -20.99
N GLY A 227 5.65 22.20 -20.26
CA GLY A 227 7.08 22.24 -20.58
C GLY A 227 7.41 21.47 -21.86
N ASP A 228 8.17 22.09 -22.77
CA ASP A 228 8.45 21.55 -24.13
C ASP A 228 9.14 20.19 -24.09
N TYR A 229 10.06 20.01 -23.15
CA TYR A 229 10.80 18.76 -22.99
C TYR A 229 9.94 17.66 -22.35
N TRP A 230 9.26 17.99 -21.25
CA TRP A 230 8.51 17.01 -20.44
C TRP A 230 7.21 16.54 -21.10
N HIS A 231 6.60 17.39 -21.92
CA HIS A 231 5.34 17.10 -22.62
C HIS A 231 5.55 16.84 -24.11
N LYS A 232 6.78 16.59 -24.56
CA LYS A 232 7.08 16.28 -25.95
C LYS A 232 6.29 15.04 -26.41
N GLY A 233 5.46 15.22 -27.44
CA GLY A 233 4.63 14.15 -28.02
C GLY A 233 3.34 13.85 -27.27
N GLN A 234 2.99 14.65 -26.25
CA GLN A 234 1.68 14.57 -25.61
C GLN A 234 0.68 15.49 -26.33
N ASP A 235 -0.58 15.06 -26.43
CA ASP A 235 -1.67 15.90 -26.95
C ASP A 235 -2.34 16.68 -25.80
N PRO A 236 -2.31 18.02 -25.81
CA PRO A 236 -3.05 18.86 -24.86
C PRO A 236 -4.53 18.47 -24.70
N LYS A 237 -5.17 17.97 -25.76
CA LYS A 237 -6.59 17.59 -25.74
C LYS A 237 -6.90 16.45 -24.78
N ASP A 238 -5.93 15.59 -24.47
CA ASP A 238 -6.13 14.53 -23.47
C ASP A 238 -6.38 15.13 -22.09
N ARG A 239 -5.67 16.21 -21.76
CA ARG A 239 -5.87 16.98 -20.52
C ARG A 239 -7.20 17.70 -20.51
N GLU A 240 -7.53 18.40 -21.60
CA GLU A 240 -8.80 19.11 -21.74
C GLU A 240 -9.99 18.16 -21.57
N LYS A 241 -9.94 16.96 -22.17
CA LYS A 241 -11.00 15.97 -22.08
C LYS A 241 -11.25 15.52 -20.64
N ILE A 242 -10.19 15.23 -19.89
CA ILE A 242 -10.31 14.79 -18.48
C ILE A 242 -11.00 15.88 -17.65
N PHE A 243 -10.60 17.14 -17.81
CA PHE A 243 -11.19 18.24 -17.04
C PHE A 243 -12.62 18.59 -17.50
N ALA A 244 -12.90 18.48 -18.80
CA ALA A 244 -14.22 18.69 -19.37
C ALA A 244 -15.27 17.72 -18.81
N GLU A 245 -14.90 16.47 -18.47
CA GLU A 245 -15.79 15.50 -17.80
C GLU A 245 -16.33 16.02 -16.45
N TYR A 246 -15.64 16.97 -15.81
CA TYR A 246 -16.05 17.61 -14.55
C TYR A 246 -16.62 19.03 -14.76
N GLY A 247 -16.83 19.41 -16.02
CA GLY A 247 -17.34 20.71 -16.44
C GLY A 247 -16.31 21.85 -16.33
N TRP A 248 -15.02 21.54 -16.43
CA TRP A 248 -13.95 22.53 -16.43
C TRP A 248 -13.48 22.85 -17.85
N ASP A 249 -13.43 24.14 -18.18
CA ASP A 249 -12.74 24.66 -19.34
C ASP A 249 -11.23 24.70 -19.04
N THR A 250 -10.40 24.31 -20.01
CA THR A 250 -8.93 24.25 -19.86
C THR A 250 -8.26 25.09 -20.93
N LEU A 251 -7.23 25.84 -20.55
CA LEU A 251 -6.29 26.49 -21.48
C LEU A 251 -4.91 25.88 -21.26
N VAL A 252 -4.31 25.34 -22.31
CA VAL A 252 -2.91 24.89 -22.27
C VAL A 252 -2.03 25.97 -22.88
N ILE A 253 -0.98 26.34 -22.16
CA ILE A 253 0.07 27.26 -22.61
C ILE A 253 1.37 26.46 -22.67
N TRP A 254 2.07 26.50 -23.79
CA TRP A 254 3.38 25.88 -23.91
C TRP A 254 4.48 26.81 -23.39
N GLU A 255 5.54 26.24 -22.83
CA GLU A 255 6.68 26.98 -22.30
C GLU A 255 7.31 27.92 -23.36
N HIS A 256 7.48 27.47 -24.61
CA HIS A 256 8.00 28.34 -25.68
C HIS A 256 7.07 29.52 -26.03
N GLU A 257 5.76 29.42 -25.78
CA GLU A 257 4.83 30.53 -26.04
C GLU A 257 5.10 31.71 -25.10
N LEU A 258 5.68 31.47 -23.92
CA LEU A 258 6.09 32.53 -22.99
C LEU A 258 7.21 33.43 -23.55
N ARG A 259 7.82 33.08 -24.70
CA ARG A 259 8.73 33.99 -25.43
C ARG A 259 7.99 35.16 -26.08
N ASP A 260 6.70 35.00 -26.35
CA ASP A 260 5.79 36.02 -26.89
C ASP A 260 4.68 36.30 -25.88
N ILE A 261 5.01 37.17 -24.92
CA ILE A 261 4.15 37.49 -23.77
C ILE A 261 2.82 38.10 -24.22
N GLU A 262 2.80 38.93 -25.27
CA GLU A 262 1.57 39.58 -25.73
C GLU A 262 0.60 38.57 -26.34
N ARG A 263 1.11 37.60 -27.11
CA ARG A 263 0.29 36.49 -27.60
C ARG A 263 -0.29 35.66 -26.46
N VAL A 264 0.50 35.37 -25.43
CA VAL A 264 0.00 34.63 -24.24
C VAL A 264 -1.07 35.42 -23.50
N LYS A 265 -0.86 36.73 -23.28
CA LYS A 265 -1.87 37.63 -22.68
C LYS A 265 -3.18 37.60 -23.47
N PHE A 266 -3.10 37.67 -24.81
CA PHE A 266 -4.27 37.60 -25.67
C PHE A 266 -5.02 36.27 -25.52
N SER A 267 -4.31 35.15 -25.51
CA SER A 267 -4.90 33.81 -25.27
C SER A 267 -5.59 33.72 -23.91
N ILE A 268 -4.94 34.20 -22.85
CA ILE A 268 -5.50 34.23 -21.49
C ILE A 268 -6.76 35.11 -21.45
N HIS A 269 -6.73 36.30 -22.06
CA HIS A 269 -7.88 37.21 -22.09
C HIS A 269 -9.07 36.59 -22.82
N ARG A 270 -8.84 36.00 -23.99
CA ARG A 270 -9.86 35.29 -24.77
C ARG A 270 -10.46 34.15 -23.96
N PHE A 271 -9.63 33.35 -23.29
CA PHE A 271 -10.07 32.24 -22.46
C PHE A 271 -10.87 32.72 -21.24
N HIS A 272 -10.41 33.76 -20.56
CA HIS A 272 -11.06 34.32 -19.39
C HIS A 272 -12.47 34.86 -19.73
N ARG A 273 -12.63 35.50 -20.89
CA ARG A 273 -13.94 36.03 -21.33
C ARG A 273 -14.89 34.99 -21.92
N LYS A 274 -14.38 33.82 -22.37
CA LYS A 274 -15.21 32.73 -22.89
C LYS A 274 -16.26 32.32 -21.85
N GLY A 275 -17.55 32.40 -22.17
CA GLY A 275 -18.61 31.99 -21.24
C GLY A 275 -19.12 33.08 -20.27
N ILE A 276 -18.56 34.30 -20.28
CA ILE A 276 -19.25 35.49 -19.74
C ILE A 276 -20.32 35.92 -20.76
N TYR A 277 -21.24 35.02 -21.08
CA TYR A 277 -22.51 35.43 -21.66
C TYR A 277 -23.36 35.93 -20.49
N VAL A 278 -23.16 37.20 -20.16
CA VAL A 278 -24.16 37.97 -19.40
C VAL A 278 -25.47 37.74 -20.16
N GLY A 279 -26.46 37.14 -19.51
CA GLY A 279 -27.73 36.80 -20.16
C GLY A 279 -28.27 38.00 -20.91
N SER A 280 -28.08 38.02 -22.23
CA SER A 280 -28.84 38.86 -23.14
C SER A 280 -30.28 38.43 -22.90
N ARG A 281 -31.06 39.29 -22.23
CA ARG A 281 -32.51 39.26 -22.37
C ARG A 281 -32.77 39.14 -23.86
N LYS A 282 -33.46 38.06 -24.28
CA LYS A 282 -33.86 37.79 -25.67
C LYS A 282 -34.17 39.11 -26.39
N GLY A 283 -33.24 39.62 -27.21
CA GLY A 283 -33.47 40.85 -27.99
C GLY A 283 -32.25 41.70 -28.31
N GLU A 284 -31.25 41.80 -27.43
CA GLU A 284 -30.10 42.69 -27.71
C GLU A 284 -28.89 41.92 -28.25
N LYS A 285 -28.63 42.15 -29.55
CA LYS A 285 -27.34 41.85 -30.18
C LYS A 285 -26.29 42.79 -29.58
N ILE A 286 -25.45 42.26 -28.69
CA ILE A 286 -24.22 42.97 -28.31
C ILE A 286 -23.26 42.87 -29.50
N VAL A 287 -23.17 43.96 -30.27
CA VAL A 287 -22.11 44.15 -31.26
C VAL A 287 -20.83 44.37 -30.47
N ILE A 288 -19.98 43.34 -30.41
CA ILE A 288 -18.59 43.52 -30.01
C ILE A 288 -17.92 44.34 -31.12
N ASN A 289 -17.80 45.64 -30.88
CA ASN A 289 -16.94 46.51 -31.66
C ASN A 289 -15.54 45.88 -31.63
N ARG A 290 -15.09 45.39 -32.79
CA ARG A 290 -13.68 45.20 -33.03
C ARG A 290 -13.08 46.59 -33.07
N ASP A 291 -12.18 46.90 -32.17
CA ASP A 291 -11.37 48.11 -32.28
C ASP A 291 -10.69 48.13 -33.66
N PRO A 292 -10.94 49.14 -34.50
CA PRO A 292 -10.19 49.36 -35.73
C PRO A 292 -8.92 50.14 -35.35
N GLY A 293 -7.95 49.46 -34.73
CA GLY A 293 -6.62 50.04 -34.52
C GLY A 293 -6.02 49.79 -33.15
N SER A 294 -5.32 48.67 -33.01
CA SER A 294 -4.05 48.55 -32.30
C SER A 294 -3.35 47.25 -32.70
#